data_AF-A0A165R7T0-F1
#
_entry.id   AF-A0A165R7T0-F1
#
_cell.length_a   1.000
_cell.length_b   1.000
_cell.length_c   1.000
_cell.angle_alpha   90.00
_cell.angle_beta   90.00
_cell.angle_gamma   90.00
#
_symmetry.space_group_name_H-M   'P 1'
#
loop_
_entity.id
_entity.type
_entity.pdbx_description
1 polymer ?
#
loop_
_entity_poly.entity_id
_entity_poly.type
_entity_poly.pdbx_seq_one_letter_code
_entity_poly.pdbx_strand_id
1 'polypeptide(L)'
;MSLALRSAAKNRIKGLSAARAFSSLAQRPAAHAARSNASRAQKHASLWGSMTQRRWATSTSEQSSTVDPAEVEALQCLEEGTQKLEEGDVQAAKALYQRSVDIKRSASSLFNLGVTHYHLKEYDEAIAAWKESIALQPSSADAHTNLASAYIISPVSRPDLALHHLHVAASLQPEDPEIAFNLAAVLEACGRLEEALAHYKRSKEFGVERAAMHIRNVSAKILGQKMKQAQEQAQAEPRKGDA
;
A
#
# COMPACT_ATOMS: atom_id res chain seq x y z
N MET A 1 3.73 33.18 2.83
CA MET A 1 4.20 31.81 2.48
C MET A 1 3.03 30.86 2.50
N SER A 2 2.68 30.11 1.46
CA SER A 2 2.44 30.45 0.05
C SER A 2 1.17 29.67 -0.32
N LEU A 3 0.27 30.27 -1.10
CA LEU A 3 -0.98 29.66 -1.59
C LEU A 3 -0.78 28.36 -2.40
N ALA A 4 0.47 27.97 -2.70
CA ALA A 4 0.84 26.76 -3.41
C ALA A 4 0.50 25.43 -2.69
N LEU A 5 0.47 25.40 -1.34
CA LEU A 5 0.20 24.17 -0.58
C LEU A 5 -1.29 23.76 -0.55
N ARG A 6 -2.22 24.70 -0.74
CA ARG A 6 -3.67 24.39 -0.79
C ARG A 6 -4.13 23.91 -2.17
N SER A 7 -3.40 24.24 -3.23
CA SER A 7 -3.68 23.78 -4.60
C SER A 7 -3.30 22.31 -4.79
N ALA A 8 -2.23 21.85 -4.15
CA ALA A 8 -1.78 20.45 -4.23
C ALA A 8 -2.74 19.45 -3.55
N ALA A 9 -3.49 19.87 -2.52
CA ALA A 9 -4.46 19.03 -1.83
C ALA A 9 -5.71 18.75 -2.69
N LYS A 10 -6.15 19.70 -3.53
CA LYS A 10 -7.31 19.52 -4.41
C LYS A 10 -7.01 18.67 -5.65
N ASN A 11 -5.74 18.59 -6.08
CA ASN A 11 -5.35 17.79 -7.24
C ASN A 11 -4.94 16.34 -6.90
N ARG A 12 -4.71 16.00 -5.62
CA ARG A 12 -4.42 14.61 -5.22
C ARG A 12 -5.65 13.71 -5.12
N ILE A 13 -6.83 14.28 -4.90
CA ILE A 13 -8.10 13.53 -4.82
C ILE A 13 -8.50 12.98 -6.20
N LYS A 14 -8.05 13.61 -7.29
CA LYS A 14 -8.34 13.14 -8.66
C LYS A 14 -7.35 12.07 -9.17
N GLY A 15 -6.25 11.82 -8.46
CA GLY A 15 -5.18 10.92 -8.91
C GLY A 15 -5.26 9.48 -8.40
N LEU A 16 -6.18 9.18 -7.47
CA LEU A 16 -6.34 7.84 -6.89
C LEU A 16 -7.45 7.01 -7.56
N SER A 17 -8.08 7.53 -8.61
CA SER A 17 -9.14 6.85 -9.38
C SER A 17 -8.58 5.85 -10.42
N ALA A 18 -7.60 5.04 -10.03
CA ALA A 18 -7.02 4.01 -10.89
C ALA A 18 -6.81 2.68 -10.16
N ALA A 19 -7.87 2.18 -9.53
CA ALA A 19 -7.99 0.77 -9.19
C ALA A 19 -9.32 0.23 -9.72
N ARG A 20 -9.51 0.28 -11.05
CA ARG A 20 -10.45 -0.61 -11.73
C ARG A 20 -9.91 -2.02 -11.59
N ALA A 21 -10.36 -2.73 -10.56
CA ALA A 21 -10.19 -4.17 -10.46
C ALA A 21 -10.87 -4.81 -11.68
N PHE A 22 -10.07 -5.24 -12.65
CA PHE A 22 -10.51 -6.07 -13.76
C PHE A 22 -11.01 -7.41 -13.20
N SER A 23 -12.34 -7.59 -13.17
CA SER A 23 -12.95 -8.91 -12.96
C SER A 23 -12.70 -9.76 -14.20
N SER A 24 -11.68 -10.62 -14.13
CA SER A 24 -11.37 -11.59 -15.19
C SER A 24 -12.32 -12.78 -15.11
N LEU A 25 -13.15 -12.88 -16.15
CA LEU A 25 -14.13 -13.90 -16.42
C LEU A 25 -13.43 -15.23 -16.77
N ALA A 26 -13.17 -16.08 -15.77
CA ALA A 26 -12.70 -17.44 -16.01
C ALA A 26 -13.90 -18.37 -16.30
N GLN A 27 -14.09 -18.68 -17.57
CA GLN A 27 -15.03 -19.67 -18.10
C GLN A 27 -14.70 -21.06 -17.56
N ARG A 28 -15.67 -21.75 -16.96
CA ARG A 28 -15.60 -23.19 -16.63
C ARG A 28 -16.19 -23.99 -17.80
N PRO A 29 -15.55 -25.06 -18.30
CA PRO A 29 -16.23 -25.96 -19.20
C PRO A 29 -17.05 -27.00 -18.42
N ALA A 30 -18.24 -27.28 -18.94
CA ALA A 30 -19.05 -28.43 -18.58
C ALA A 30 -18.47 -29.70 -19.22
N ALA A 31 -18.45 -30.81 -18.48
CA ALA A 31 -18.36 -32.14 -19.07
C ALA A 31 -19.09 -33.19 -18.22
N HIS A 32 -19.79 -34.05 -18.94
CA HIS A 32 -20.77 -35.03 -18.51
C HIS A 32 -20.18 -36.33 -17.92
N ALA A 33 -21.03 -36.96 -17.09
CA ALA A 33 -21.34 -38.38 -17.00
C ALA A 33 -20.25 -39.41 -16.64
N ALA A 34 -20.48 -40.12 -15.53
CA ALA A 34 -20.45 -41.58 -15.52
C ALA A 34 -21.34 -42.14 -14.39
N ARG A 35 -22.28 -43.01 -14.78
CA ARG A 35 -23.12 -43.87 -13.94
C ARG A 35 -22.35 -45.13 -13.52
N SER A 36 -22.98 -45.89 -12.61
CA SER A 36 -22.65 -47.22 -12.07
C SER A 36 -21.77 -47.15 -10.80
N ASN A 37 -22.08 -47.82 -9.70
CA ASN A 37 -22.48 -49.23 -9.62
C ASN A 37 -23.53 -49.54 -8.55
N ALA A 38 -24.24 -50.63 -8.83
CA ALA A 38 -25.24 -51.28 -8.02
C ALA A 38 -24.65 -51.98 -6.79
N SER A 39 -25.42 -52.04 -5.70
CA SER A 39 -26.04 -53.28 -5.22
C SER A 39 -26.53 -53.09 -3.77
N ARG A 40 -27.85 -52.97 -3.67
CA ARG A 40 -28.61 -52.89 -2.43
C ARG A 40 -28.90 -54.32 -1.97
N ALA A 41 -28.09 -54.84 -1.05
CA ALA A 41 -28.44 -56.03 -0.29
C ALA A 41 -29.23 -55.61 0.96
N GLN A 42 -30.54 -55.87 0.94
CA GLN A 42 -31.37 -55.83 2.14
C GLN A 42 -31.01 -56.98 3.06
N LYS A 43 -30.79 -56.70 4.35
CA LYS A 43 -31.07 -57.65 5.43
C LYS A 43 -31.97 -56.96 6.45
N HIS A 44 -33.16 -57.54 6.63
CA HIS A 44 -34.15 -57.18 7.64
C HIS A 44 -33.69 -57.63 9.03
N ALA A 45 -34.05 -56.86 10.06
CA ALA A 45 -34.90 -57.27 11.18
C ALA A 45 -34.50 -56.59 12.51
N SER A 46 -35.36 -55.66 12.91
CA SER A 46 -35.78 -55.27 14.26
C SER A 46 -35.18 -55.99 15.48
N LEU A 47 -34.77 -55.22 16.51
CA LEU A 47 -35.51 -55.05 17.78
C LEU A 47 -34.79 -54.07 18.72
N TRP A 48 -35.57 -53.52 19.65
CA TRP A 48 -35.38 -52.30 20.44
C TRP A 48 -34.05 -52.05 21.17
N GLY A 49 -33.60 -50.80 21.05
CA GLY A 49 -32.84 -50.08 22.07
C GLY A 49 -32.95 -48.58 21.78
N SER A 50 -33.61 -47.84 22.68
CA SER A 50 -33.77 -46.39 22.61
C SER A 50 -32.41 -45.71 22.45
N MET A 51 -32.04 -45.42 21.20
CA MET A 51 -30.87 -44.64 20.86
C MET A 51 -31.40 -43.47 20.05
N THR A 52 -31.63 -42.37 20.76
CA THR A 52 -31.95 -41.06 20.21
C THR A 52 -31.09 -40.87 18.96
N GLN A 53 -31.72 -40.87 17.78
CA GLN A 53 -31.05 -40.46 16.56
C GLN A 53 -30.54 -39.05 16.81
N ARG A 54 -29.25 -38.91 17.15
CA ARG A 54 -28.56 -37.65 16.89
C ARG A 54 -28.55 -37.53 15.37
N ARG A 55 -29.63 -36.95 14.84
CA ARG A 55 -29.59 -36.30 13.54
C ARG A 55 -28.51 -35.24 13.68
N TRP A 56 -27.29 -35.54 13.25
CA TRP A 56 -26.34 -34.47 13.00
C TRP A 56 -27.05 -33.55 12.01
N ALA A 57 -27.09 -32.25 12.32
CA ALA A 57 -27.68 -31.29 11.42
C ALA A 57 -26.85 -31.33 10.13
N THR A 58 -27.30 -32.10 9.14
CA THR A 58 -26.83 -31.95 7.76
C THR A 58 -27.49 -30.69 7.25
N SER A 59 -26.94 -29.55 7.68
CA SER A 59 -27.28 -28.22 7.21
C SER A 59 -26.75 -28.07 5.79
N THR A 60 -27.46 -28.66 4.85
CA THR A 60 -27.35 -28.29 3.45
C THR A 60 -28.75 -27.94 3.00
N SER A 61 -29.28 -26.84 3.55
CA SER A 61 -30.45 -26.21 2.97
C SER A 61 -30.06 -25.65 1.60
N GLU A 62 -31.02 -25.62 0.67
CA GLU A 62 -30.86 -25.07 -0.68
C GLU A 62 -30.47 -23.57 -0.69
N GLN A 63 -30.50 -22.91 0.47
CA GLN A 63 -30.18 -21.50 0.71
C GLN A 63 -28.81 -21.25 1.35
N SER A 64 -27.95 -22.28 1.46
CA SER A 64 -26.58 -22.07 1.93
C SER A 64 -25.81 -21.24 0.89
N SER A 65 -25.80 -19.92 1.06
CA SER A 65 -24.92 -19.01 0.32
C SER A 65 -23.49 -19.52 0.45
N THR A 66 -22.76 -19.57 -0.67
CA THR A 66 -21.32 -19.89 -0.67
C THR A 66 -20.47 -18.74 -0.12
N VAL A 67 -21.09 -17.58 0.10
CA VAL A 67 -20.42 -16.36 0.59
C VAL A 67 -20.81 -16.14 2.04
N ASP A 68 -19.80 -16.01 2.89
CA ASP A 68 -19.93 -15.67 4.30
C ASP A 68 -20.58 -14.28 4.45
N PRO A 69 -21.75 -14.15 5.11
CA PRO A 69 -22.40 -12.86 5.33
C PRO A 69 -21.49 -11.82 5.99
N ALA A 70 -20.58 -12.23 6.88
CA ALA A 70 -19.63 -11.32 7.52
C ALA A 70 -18.61 -10.78 6.51
N GLU A 71 -18.19 -11.59 5.54
CA GLU A 71 -17.29 -11.15 4.47
C GLU A 71 -17.96 -10.11 3.56
N VAL A 72 -19.24 -10.31 3.24
CA VAL A 72 -20.02 -9.31 2.46
C VAL A 72 -20.10 -7.99 3.22
N GLU A 73 -20.42 -8.03 4.51
CA GLU A 73 -20.51 -6.83 5.34
C GLU A 73 -19.17 -6.08 5.44
N ALA A 74 -18.07 -6.80 5.63
CA ALA A 74 -16.74 -6.20 5.68
C ALA A 74 -16.36 -5.50 4.36
N LEU A 75 -16.70 -6.10 3.23
CA LEU A 75 -16.48 -5.53 1.90
C LEU A 75 -17.37 -4.32 1.65
N GLN A 76 -18.63 -4.37 2.07
CA GLN A 76 -19.53 -3.22 1.97
C GLN A 76 -19.00 -2.04 2.79
N CYS A 77 -18.52 -2.28 4.02
CA CYS A 77 -17.90 -1.24 4.84
C CYS A 77 -16.66 -0.63 4.16
N LEU A 78 -15.87 -1.42 3.42
CA LEU A 78 -14.74 -0.91 2.63
C LEU A 78 -15.19 -0.01 1.48
N GLU A 79 -16.23 -0.41 0.75
CA GLU A 79 -16.74 0.33 -0.38
C GLU A 79 -17.34 1.67 0.07
N GLU A 80 -18.21 1.64 1.09
CA GLU A 80 -18.80 2.85 1.68
C GLU A 80 -17.72 3.76 2.29
N GLY A 81 -16.70 3.18 2.95
CA GLY A 81 -15.58 3.95 3.48
C GLY A 81 -14.80 4.68 2.39
N THR A 82 -14.63 4.04 1.23
CA THR A 82 -13.97 4.64 0.06
C THR A 82 -14.79 5.77 -0.52
N GLN A 83 -16.11 5.58 -0.64
CA GLN A 83 -17.01 6.65 -1.05
C GLN A 83 -16.94 7.86 -0.10
N LYS A 84 -16.95 7.64 1.21
CA LYS A 84 -16.84 8.74 2.20
C LYS A 84 -15.50 9.48 2.10
N LEU A 85 -14.42 8.76 1.82
CA LEU A 85 -13.11 9.37 1.61
C LEU A 85 -13.09 10.25 0.34
N GLU A 86 -13.73 9.81 -0.75
CA GLU A 86 -13.88 10.61 -1.97
C GLU A 86 -14.75 11.85 -1.77
N GLU A 87 -15.79 11.75 -0.94
CA GLU A 87 -16.62 12.88 -0.50
C GLU A 87 -15.85 13.87 0.40
N GLY A 88 -14.68 13.46 0.91
CA GLY A 88 -13.84 14.24 1.82
C GLY A 88 -14.22 14.09 3.30
N ASP A 89 -15.18 13.23 3.63
CA ASP A 89 -15.53 12.89 5.01
C ASP A 89 -14.58 11.81 5.55
N VAL A 90 -13.38 12.25 5.91
CA VAL A 90 -12.30 11.37 6.39
C VAL A 90 -12.67 10.68 7.71
N GLN A 91 -13.50 11.32 8.55
CA GLN A 91 -13.92 10.75 9.84
C GLN A 91 -14.91 9.61 9.64
N ALA A 92 -15.92 9.79 8.77
CA ALA A 92 -16.84 8.71 8.43
C ALA A 92 -16.10 7.55 7.73
N ALA A 93 -15.17 7.86 6.82
CA ALA A 93 -14.33 6.86 6.17
C ALA A 93 -13.54 6.03 7.20
N LYS A 94 -12.91 6.68 8.18
CA LYS A 94 -12.19 6.00 9.27
C LYS A 94 -13.10 5.03 10.04
N ALA A 95 -14.31 5.46 10.41
CA ALA A 95 -15.25 4.60 11.14
C ALA A 95 -15.66 3.36 10.33
N LEU A 96 -15.90 3.52 9.03
CA LEU A 96 -16.27 2.42 8.13
C LEU A 96 -15.12 1.45 7.89
N TYR A 97 -13.90 1.95 7.67
CA TYR A 97 -12.72 1.09 7.55
C TYR A 97 -12.40 0.36 8.85
N GLN A 98 -12.54 1.00 10.00
CA GLN A 98 -12.39 0.34 11.30
C GLN A 98 -13.40 -0.80 11.46
N ARG A 99 -14.68 -0.55 11.14
CA ARG A 99 -15.71 -1.60 11.15
C ARG A 99 -15.35 -2.77 10.22
N SER A 100 -14.84 -2.50 9.02
CA SER A 100 -14.38 -3.55 8.12
C SER A 100 -13.26 -4.40 8.74
N VAL A 101 -12.24 -3.75 9.36
CA VAL A 101 -11.14 -4.43 10.05
C VAL A 101 -11.66 -5.30 11.21
N ASP A 102 -12.63 -4.80 11.97
CA ASP A 102 -13.20 -5.49 13.12
C ASP A 102 -14.01 -6.72 12.72
N ILE A 103 -14.71 -6.67 11.58
CA ILE A 103 -15.45 -7.81 11.02
C ILE A 103 -14.48 -8.82 10.41
N LYS A 104 -13.63 -8.37 9.49
CA LYS A 104 -12.65 -9.21 8.79
C LYS A 104 -11.40 -8.41 8.44
N ARG A 105 -10.37 -8.57 9.26
CA ARG A 105 -9.04 -8.00 9.02
C ARG A 105 -8.49 -8.47 7.66
N SER A 106 -8.21 -7.52 6.78
CA SER A 106 -7.68 -7.77 5.43
C SER A 106 -6.61 -6.74 5.07
N ALA A 107 -5.72 -7.08 4.13
CA ALA A 107 -4.66 -6.15 3.72
C ALA A 107 -5.23 -4.83 3.18
N SER A 108 -6.32 -4.88 2.41
CA SER A 108 -6.99 -3.71 1.83
C SER A 108 -7.68 -2.83 2.88
N SER A 109 -8.34 -3.43 3.88
CA SER A 109 -8.98 -2.65 4.95
C SER A 109 -7.96 -1.92 5.83
N LEU A 110 -6.89 -2.61 6.21
CA LEU A 110 -5.78 -2.01 6.95
C LEU A 110 -5.04 -0.94 6.12
N PHE A 111 -4.86 -1.17 4.82
CA PHE A 111 -4.24 -0.19 3.93
C PHE A 111 -5.05 1.12 3.90
N ASN A 112 -6.36 1.01 3.69
CA ASN A 112 -7.26 2.16 3.62
C ASN A 112 -7.43 2.85 4.98
N LEU A 113 -7.44 2.10 6.08
CA LEU A 113 -7.41 2.66 7.44
C LEU A 113 -6.12 3.44 7.69
N GLY A 114 -4.97 2.96 7.21
CA GLY A 114 -3.72 3.72 7.28
C GLY A 114 -3.78 5.02 6.49
N VAL A 115 -4.43 5.02 5.32
CA VAL A 115 -4.66 6.23 4.51
C VAL A 115 -5.51 7.25 5.26
N THR A 116 -6.59 6.84 5.92
CA THR A 116 -7.44 7.79 6.68
C THR A 116 -6.71 8.36 7.89
N HIS A 117 -6.00 7.54 8.66
CA HIS A 117 -5.14 8.01 9.76
C HIS A 117 -4.11 9.04 9.27
N TYR A 118 -3.45 8.77 8.13
CA TYR A 118 -2.50 9.70 7.55
C TYR A 118 -3.13 11.06 7.17
N HIS A 119 -4.33 11.04 6.59
CA HIS A 119 -5.09 12.26 6.29
C HIS A 119 -5.49 13.05 7.53
N LEU A 120 -5.76 12.36 8.63
CA LEU A 120 -6.06 12.95 9.94
C LEU A 120 -4.80 13.37 10.72
N LYS A 121 -3.60 13.12 10.18
CA LYS A 121 -2.30 13.37 10.81
C LYS A 121 -2.04 12.51 12.05
N GLU A 122 -2.76 11.40 12.17
CA GLU A 122 -2.59 10.35 13.17
C GLU A 122 -1.50 9.39 12.65
N TYR A 123 -0.24 9.88 12.62
CA TYR A 123 0.83 9.22 11.88
C TYR A 123 1.28 7.89 12.49
N ASP A 124 1.21 7.74 13.81
CA ASP A 124 1.60 6.50 14.48
C ASP A 124 0.59 5.38 14.20
N GLU A 125 -0.70 5.71 14.17
CA GLU A 125 -1.78 4.82 13.80
C GLU A 125 -1.70 4.44 12.31
N ALA A 126 -1.37 5.39 11.44
CA ALA A 126 -1.13 5.11 10.01
C ALA A 126 0.03 4.12 9.82
N ILE A 127 1.14 4.32 10.54
CA ILE A 127 2.29 3.42 10.53
C ILE A 127 1.88 2.02 11.00
N ALA A 128 1.13 1.91 12.09
CA ALA A 128 0.66 0.63 12.61
C ALA A 128 -0.21 -0.12 11.58
N ALA A 129 -1.22 0.56 11.03
CA ALA A 129 -2.13 -0.02 10.06
C ALA A 129 -1.42 -0.49 8.78
N TRP A 130 -0.49 0.31 8.23
CA TRP A 130 0.28 -0.10 7.05
C TRP A 130 1.27 -1.22 7.34
N LYS A 131 1.87 -1.28 8.52
CA LYS A 131 2.70 -2.43 8.91
C LYS A 131 1.89 -3.72 8.97
N GLU A 132 0.68 -3.68 9.54
CA GLU A 132 -0.22 -4.84 9.54
C GLU A 132 -0.67 -5.21 8.11
N SER A 133 -0.98 -4.21 7.27
CA SER A 133 -1.32 -4.43 5.86
C SER A 133 -0.19 -5.14 5.11
N ILE A 134 1.05 -4.69 5.26
CA ILE A 134 2.26 -5.31 4.67
C ILE A 134 2.48 -6.72 5.22
N ALA A 135 2.20 -6.97 6.50
CA ALA A 135 2.31 -8.31 7.08
C ALA A 135 1.34 -9.31 6.41
N LEU A 136 0.17 -8.85 5.96
CA LEU A 136 -0.78 -9.67 5.21
C LEU A 136 -0.47 -9.75 3.71
N GLN A 137 0.01 -8.66 3.11
CA GLN A 137 0.39 -8.59 1.70
C GLN A 137 1.76 -7.88 1.52
N PRO A 138 2.87 -8.64 1.62
CA PRO A 138 4.22 -8.05 1.56
C PRO A 138 4.60 -7.42 0.22
N SER A 139 3.88 -7.78 -0.85
CA SER A 139 4.17 -7.34 -2.22
C SER A 139 3.44 -6.03 -2.62
N SER A 140 2.83 -5.31 -1.67
CA SER A 140 2.15 -4.04 -1.95
C SER A 140 3.14 -2.87 -1.97
N ALA A 141 3.58 -2.47 -3.17
CA ALA A 141 4.48 -1.33 -3.34
C ALA A 141 3.87 -0.01 -2.80
N ASP A 142 2.55 0.17 -2.94
CA ASP A 142 1.82 1.32 -2.40
C ASP A 142 1.87 1.36 -0.87
N ALA A 143 1.67 0.22 -0.19
CA ALA A 143 1.73 0.16 1.27
C ALA A 143 3.13 0.52 1.77
N HIS A 144 4.19 0.01 1.10
CA HIS A 144 5.57 0.38 1.39
C HIS A 144 5.83 1.88 1.18
N THR A 145 5.35 2.46 0.09
CA THR A 145 5.53 3.89 -0.25
C THR A 145 4.79 4.81 0.74
N ASN A 146 3.58 4.44 1.13
CA ASN A 146 2.79 5.18 2.10
C ASN A 146 3.39 5.09 3.51
N LEU A 147 3.84 3.90 3.91
CA LEU A 147 4.55 3.71 5.18
C LEU A 147 5.83 4.56 5.25
N ALA A 148 6.61 4.60 4.16
CA ALA A 148 7.78 5.48 4.08
C ALA A 148 7.41 6.96 4.23
N SER A 149 6.32 7.39 3.59
CA SER A 149 5.82 8.76 3.71
C SER A 149 5.43 9.10 5.15
N ALA A 150 4.78 8.20 5.88
CA ALA A 150 4.48 8.40 7.29
C ALA A 150 5.74 8.50 8.16
N TYR A 151 6.76 7.68 7.91
CA TYR A 151 8.02 7.78 8.65
C TYR A 151 8.73 9.13 8.45
N ILE A 152 8.57 9.77 7.30
CA ILE A 152 9.17 11.08 7.03
C ILE A 152 8.41 12.20 7.72
N ILE A 153 7.08 12.19 7.65
CA ILE A 153 6.23 13.29 8.14
C ILE A 153 5.91 13.19 9.64
N SER A 154 6.07 12.01 10.26
CA SER A 154 5.89 11.83 11.70
C SER A 154 6.74 12.84 12.49
N PRO A 155 6.27 13.33 13.66
CA PRO A 155 7.03 14.25 14.50
C PRO A 155 8.45 13.76 14.81
N VAL A 156 8.61 12.44 14.93
CA VAL A 156 9.92 11.79 14.98
C VAL A 156 10.21 11.24 13.58
N SER A 157 10.90 12.04 12.77
CA SER A 157 11.27 11.63 11.41
C SER A 157 12.25 10.46 11.45
N ARG A 158 11.97 9.41 10.66
CA ARG A 158 12.76 8.17 10.59
C ARG A 158 13.17 7.90 9.14
N PRO A 159 14.12 8.67 8.57
CA PRO A 159 14.49 8.57 7.17
C PRO A 159 15.09 7.21 6.78
N ASP A 160 15.82 6.54 7.68
CA ASP A 160 16.41 5.22 7.42
C ASP A 160 15.33 4.17 7.14
N LEU A 161 14.25 4.17 7.93
CA LEU A 161 13.11 3.27 7.73
C LEU A 161 12.36 3.62 6.44
N ALA A 162 12.19 4.91 6.15
CA ALA A 162 11.57 5.36 4.91
C ALA A 162 12.35 4.88 3.67
N LEU A 163 13.68 5.04 3.67
CA LEU A 163 14.55 4.56 2.60
C LEU A 163 14.44 3.03 2.43
N HIS A 164 14.44 2.27 3.53
CA HIS A 164 14.24 0.82 3.47
C HIS A 164 12.95 0.45 2.72
N HIS A 165 11.80 1.01 3.13
CA HIS A 165 10.54 0.68 2.48
C HIS A 165 10.45 1.21 1.04
N LEU A 166 11.05 2.35 0.71
CA LEU A 166 11.11 2.86 -0.67
C LEU A 166 12.00 2.00 -1.57
N HIS A 167 13.10 1.44 -1.07
CA HIS A 167 13.90 0.48 -1.82
C HIS A 167 13.11 -0.81 -2.08
N VAL A 168 12.35 -1.30 -1.10
CA VAL A 168 11.46 -2.46 -1.30
C VAL A 168 10.39 -2.12 -2.35
N ALA A 169 9.71 -0.98 -2.25
CA ALA A 169 8.72 -0.54 -3.23
C ALA A 169 9.31 -0.45 -4.66
N ALA A 170 10.52 0.12 -4.79
CA ALA A 170 11.22 0.22 -6.07
C ALA A 170 11.65 -1.15 -6.63
N SER A 171 11.89 -2.15 -5.78
CA SER A 171 12.16 -3.52 -6.23
C SER A 171 10.90 -4.24 -6.72
N LEU A 172 9.74 -3.92 -6.13
CA LEU A 172 8.44 -4.47 -6.53
C LEU A 172 7.92 -3.84 -7.83
N GLN A 173 8.12 -2.53 -7.99
CA GLN A 173 7.67 -1.76 -9.15
C GLN A 173 8.78 -0.81 -9.64
N PRO A 174 9.77 -1.34 -10.39
CA PRO A 174 10.95 -0.58 -10.79
C PRO A 174 10.65 0.53 -11.81
N GLU A 175 9.53 0.44 -12.54
CA GLU A 175 9.13 1.40 -13.57
C GLU A 175 8.14 2.45 -13.07
N ASP A 176 7.77 2.40 -11.78
CA ASP A 176 6.88 3.41 -11.21
C ASP A 176 7.66 4.74 -10.99
N PRO A 177 7.27 5.82 -11.70
CA PRO A 177 7.97 7.09 -11.61
C PRO A 177 7.73 7.82 -10.28
N GLU A 178 6.61 7.58 -9.60
CA GLU A 178 6.27 8.18 -8.32
C GLU A 178 7.07 7.53 -7.18
N ILE A 179 7.29 6.22 -7.21
CA ILE A 179 8.20 5.54 -6.27
C ILE A 179 9.62 6.08 -6.44
N ALA A 180 10.11 6.20 -7.68
CA ALA A 180 11.42 6.79 -7.96
C ALA A 180 11.51 8.24 -7.48
N PHE A 181 10.44 9.04 -7.65
CA PHE A 181 10.38 10.41 -7.14
C PHE A 181 10.47 10.47 -5.62
N ASN A 182 9.69 9.62 -4.92
CA ASN A 182 9.64 9.60 -3.47
C ASN A 182 10.98 9.15 -2.87
N LEU A 183 11.62 8.13 -3.45
CA LEU A 183 12.97 7.70 -3.08
C LEU A 183 13.98 8.84 -3.25
N ALA A 184 13.95 9.53 -4.39
CA ALA A 184 14.82 10.68 -4.64
C ALA A 184 14.63 11.82 -3.62
N ALA A 185 13.39 12.12 -3.25
CA ALA A 185 13.08 13.15 -2.27
C ALA A 185 13.61 12.83 -0.87
N VAL A 186 13.51 11.57 -0.43
CA VAL A 186 14.08 11.15 0.85
C VAL A 186 15.61 11.16 0.80
N LEU A 187 16.23 10.69 -0.28
CA LEU A 187 17.68 10.76 -0.47
C LEU A 187 18.20 12.20 -0.47
N GLU A 188 17.49 13.13 -1.12
CA GLU A 188 17.82 14.56 -1.12
C GLU A 188 17.78 15.12 0.31
N ALA A 189 16.75 14.79 1.09
CA ALA A 189 16.63 15.22 2.49
C ALA A 189 17.74 14.64 3.38
N CYS A 190 18.25 13.44 3.06
CA CYS A 190 19.38 12.82 3.75
C CYS A 190 20.76 13.32 3.26
N GLY A 191 20.80 14.24 2.29
CA GLY A 191 22.04 14.74 1.71
C GLY A 191 22.75 13.79 0.74
N ARG A 192 22.12 12.68 0.36
CA ARG A 192 22.63 11.70 -0.64
C ARG A 192 22.31 12.19 -2.05
N LEU A 193 22.92 13.32 -2.42
CA LEU A 193 22.50 14.12 -3.58
C LEU A 193 22.74 13.42 -4.92
N GLU A 194 23.84 12.70 -5.09
CA GLU A 194 24.15 11.97 -6.32
C GLU A 194 23.11 10.88 -6.61
N GLU A 195 22.71 10.14 -5.59
CA GLU A 195 21.69 9.10 -5.68
C GLU A 195 20.31 9.71 -5.91
N ALA A 196 19.98 10.79 -5.20
CA ALA A 196 18.75 11.54 -5.42
C ALA A 196 18.65 12.01 -6.88
N LEU A 197 19.73 12.53 -7.46
CA LEU A 197 19.77 12.98 -8.85
C LEU A 197 19.49 11.84 -9.83
N ALA A 198 20.05 10.65 -9.59
CA ALA A 198 19.81 9.48 -10.43
C ALA A 198 18.32 9.06 -10.40
N HIS A 199 17.72 8.99 -9.22
CA HIS A 199 16.31 8.63 -9.07
C HIS A 199 15.35 9.70 -9.60
N TYR A 200 15.65 10.99 -9.44
CA TYR A 200 14.87 12.05 -10.07
C TYR A 200 14.92 12.00 -11.59
N LYS A 201 16.08 11.67 -12.19
CA LYS A 201 16.20 11.49 -13.64
C LYS A 201 15.34 10.31 -14.11
N ARG A 202 15.40 9.17 -13.43
CA ARG A 202 14.54 8.01 -13.71
C ARG A 202 13.06 8.38 -13.61
N SER A 203 12.65 9.03 -12.53
CA SER A 203 11.28 9.51 -12.34
C SER A 203 10.80 10.41 -13.49
N LYS A 204 11.65 11.32 -13.97
CA LYS A 204 11.36 12.18 -15.12
C LYS A 204 11.23 11.38 -16.42
N GLU A 205 12.12 10.43 -16.66
CA GLU A 205 12.11 9.56 -17.85
C GLU A 205 10.78 8.81 -18.00
N PHE A 206 10.20 8.38 -16.88
CA PHE A 206 8.91 7.70 -16.82
C PHE A 206 7.70 8.65 -16.63
N GLY A 207 7.86 9.97 -16.83
CA GLY A 207 6.75 10.91 -17.02
C GLY A 207 6.41 11.86 -15.85
N VAL A 208 7.19 11.88 -14.76
CA VAL A 208 6.97 12.83 -13.66
C VAL A 208 7.71 14.14 -13.94
N GLU A 209 7.04 15.06 -14.65
CA GLU A 209 7.62 16.34 -15.09
C GLU A 209 8.11 17.23 -13.94
N ARG A 210 7.44 17.18 -12.78
CA ARG A 210 7.85 17.94 -11.59
C ARG A 210 9.26 17.56 -11.10
N ALA A 211 9.78 16.39 -11.47
CA ALA A 211 11.15 15.99 -11.16
C ALA A 211 12.20 16.91 -11.85
N ALA A 212 11.88 17.54 -12.98
CA ALA A 212 12.81 18.43 -13.68
C ALA A 212 13.34 19.59 -12.83
N MET A 213 12.48 20.17 -11.99
CA MET A 213 12.87 21.21 -11.05
C MET A 213 13.84 20.67 -9.99
N HIS A 214 13.57 19.49 -9.45
CA HIS A 214 14.43 18.84 -8.45
C HIS A 214 15.80 18.46 -9.04
N ILE A 215 15.83 17.93 -10.28
CA ILE A 215 17.08 17.66 -11.00
C ILE A 215 17.96 18.90 -11.05
N ARG A 216 17.39 20.06 -11.40
CA ARG A 216 18.12 21.34 -11.47
C ARG A 216 18.66 21.74 -10.09
N ASN A 217 17.80 21.70 -9.06
CA ASN A 217 18.16 22.10 -7.70
C ASN A 217 19.25 21.21 -7.11
N VAL A 218 19.11 19.89 -7.23
CA VAL A 218 20.08 18.91 -6.74
C VAL A 218 21.41 19.04 -7.50
N SER A 219 21.37 19.23 -8.82
CA SER A 219 22.60 19.43 -9.62
C SER A 219 23.38 20.68 -9.17
N ALA A 220 22.67 21.78 -8.85
CA ALA A 220 23.29 22.98 -8.33
C ALA A 220 23.92 22.76 -6.94
N LYS A 221 23.25 22.02 -6.05
CA LYS A 221 23.78 21.65 -4.74
C LYS A 221 25.06 20.82 -4.85
N ILE A 222 25.08 19.81 -5.73
CA ILE A 222 26.26 18.97 -5.99
C ILE A 222 27.43 19.82 -6.50
N LEU A 223 27.19 20.71 -7.47
CA LEU A 223 28.24 21.60 -7.98
C LEU A 223 28.79 22.50 -6.87
N GLY A 224 27.92 23.09 -6.05
CA GLY A 224 28.33 23.92 -4.91
C GLY A 224 29.21 23.16 -3.92
N GLN A 225 28.86 21.92 -3.59
CA GLN A 225 29.67 21.07 -2.71
C GLN A 225 31.05 20.77 -3.30
N LYS A 226 31.12 20.42 -4.59
CA LYS A 226 32.39 20.15 -5.28
C LYS A 226 33.28 21.38 -5.36
N MET A 227 32.72 22.55 -5.64
CA MET A 227 33.48 23.80 -5.66
C MET A 227 34.04 24.15 -4.29
N LYS A 228 33.25 23.97 -3.23
CA LYS A 228 33.70 24.19 -1.85
C LYS A 228 34.83 23.24 -1.47
N GLN A 229 34.69 21.94 -1.77
CA GLN A 229 35.74 20.94 -1.53
C GLN A 229 37.03 21.26 -2.29
N ALA A 230 36.95 21.68 -3.55
CA ALA A 230 38.12 22.05 -4.33
C ALA A 230 38.84 23.28 -3.77
N GLN A 231 38.10 24.28 -3.29
CA GLN A 231 38.67 25.46 -2.62
C GLN A 231 39.37 25.09 -1.30
N GLU A 232 38.75 24.22 -0.49
CA GLU A 232 39.34 23.73 0.76
C GLU A 232 40.62 22.93 0.50
N GLN A 233 40.64 22.08 -0.53
CA GLN A 233 41.83 21.33 -0.93
C GLN A 233 42.96 22.26 -1.40
N ALA A 234 42.65 23.25 -2.24
CA ALA A 234 43.64 24.21 -2.72
C ALA A 234 44.23 25.10 -1.60
N GLN A 235 43.48 25.33 -0.51
CA GLN A 235 43.97 26.05 0.67
C GLN A 235 44.76 25.17 1.64
N ALA A 236 44.52 23.86 1.63
CA ALA A 236 45.21 22.88 2.49
C ALA A 236 46.56 22.41 1.92
N GLU A 237 46.82 22.61 0.62
CA GLU A 237 48.13 22.31 0.05
C GLU A 237 49.19 23.31 0.54
N PRO A 238 50.27 22.85 1.20
CA PRO A 238 51.33 23.76 1.64
C PRO A 238 51.96 24.41 0.42
N ARG A 239 52.14 25.74 0.47
CA ARG A 239 52.84 26.49 -0.57
C ARG A 239 54.23 25.88 -0.76
N LYS A 240 54.42 25.12 -1.83
CA LYS A 240 55.74 24.67 -2.28
C LYS A 240 56.51 25.90 -2.75
N GLY A 241 57.17 26.60 -1.83
CA GLY A 241 57.81 27.87 -2.16
C GLY A 241 58.77 28.48 -1.14
N ASP A 242 58.91 27.92 0.07
CA ASP A 242 59.87 28.44 1.06
C ASP A 242 60.92 27.37 1.38
N ALA A 243 61.89 27.17 0.48
CA ALA A 243 63.16 26.49 0.72
C ALA A 243 64.26 27.07 -0.19
#